data_AF-A0A2G9PWX9-F1
#
_entry.id   AF-A0A2G9PWX9-F1
#
_cell.length_a   1.000
_cell.length_b   1.000
_cell.length_c   1.000
_cell.angle_alpha   90.00
_cell.angle_beta   90.00
_cell.angle_gamma   90.00
#
_symmetry.space_group_name_H-M   'P 1'
#
loop_
_entity.id
_entity.type
_entity.pdbx_description
1 polymer ?
#
loop_
_entity_poly.entity_id
_entity_poly.type
_entity_poly.pdbx_seq_one_letter_code
_entity_poly.pdbx_strand_id
1 'polypeptide(L)'
;MPILAIYFLTLPSTTAQQIGIYSAAGYLASFVFEISSGYFADRFGHKKTLVLAKLLMIFSTFLFVITDSLPFFVLGMVFLSTSFAFASGIGPAFMHDTLIQMKREKDFTRVMSKMGAYVSLISIFLIISLPFFTTIDIILPLKISLAFDVLGFFAVILLVSPKREGEVSKDSMIKTIKDSSNPRFYWVSLFMGLISRFVFATANYKEVYLQSLDYSVILVGFIMGLSRFAWFLIGNDARIIEKRISVKSLLRL
;
A
#
# COMPACT_ATOMS: atom_id res chain seq x y z
N MET A 1 -7.30 4.34 2.30
CA MET A 1 -8.72 4.44 1.88
C MET A 1 -9.34 5.57 2.67
N PRO A 2 -9.34 6.80 2.14
CA PRO A 2 -9.71 8.02 2.86
C PRO A 2 -11.00 7.87 3.67
N ILE A 3 -12.03 7.38 3.00
CA ILE A 3 -13.38 7.25 3.54
C ILE A 3 -13.60 6.13 4.56
N LEU A 4 -12.67 5.17 4.71
CA LEU A 4 -12.95 3.93 5.43
C LEU A 4 -13.34 4.17 6.90
N ALA A 5 -12.62 5.08 7.56
CA ALA A 5 -12.89 5.46 8.95
C ALA A 5 -14.22 6.20 9.11
N ILE A 6 -14.55 7.08 8.16
CA ILE A 6 -15.81 7.82 8.15
C ILE A 6 -16.97 6.85 7.94
N TYR A 7 -16.87 5.96 6.96
CA TYR A 7 -17.87 4.94 6.70
C TYR A 7 -18.10 4.03 7.91
N PHE A 8 -17.04 3.57 8.57
CA PHE A 8 -17.16 2.78 9.80
C PHE A 8 -18.01 3.49 10.86
N LEU A 9 -17.78 4.79 11.08
CA LEU A 9 -18.51 5.58 12.08
C LEU A 9 -19.96 5.87 11.71
N THR A 10 -20.39 5.56 10.48
CA THR A 10 -21.82 5.63 10.11
C THR A 10 -22.60 4.39 10.51
N LEU A 11 -21.93 3.32 10.92
CA LEU A 11 -22.58 2.07 11.32
C LEU A 11 -23.08 2.14 12.78
N PRO A 12 -24.17 1.44 13.11
CA PRO A 12 -24.71 1.40 14.47
C PRO A 12 -23.67 0.94 15.50
N SER A 13 -23.67 1.56 16.67
CA SER A 13 -22.85 1.15 17.82
C SER A 13 -21.33 1.14 17.56
N THR A 14 -20.86 1.95 16.62
CA THR A 14 -19.43 2.12 16.33
C THR A 14 -18.83 3.31 17.04
N THR A 15 -17.53 3.25 17.34
CA THR A 15 -16.80 4.34 18.01
C THR A 15 -15.44 4.61 17.37
N ALA A 16 -14.90 5.81 17.57
CA ALA A 16 -13.57 6.16 17.07
C ALA A 16 -12.44 5.32 17.68
N GLN A 17 -12.64 4.73 18.86
CA GLN A 17 -11.68 3.81 19.46
C GLN A 17 -11.54 2.51 18.64
N GLN A 18 -12.65 2.00 18.10
CA GLN A 18 -12.67 0.77 17.32
C GLN A 18 -11.93 0.92 15.98
N ILE A 19 -11.76 2.15 15.48
CA ILE A 19 -10.86 2.45 14.34
C ILE A 19 -9.44 1.98 14.64
N GLY A 20 -8.98 2.21 15.87
CA GLY A 20 -7.66 1.83 16.33
C GLY A 20 -7.53 0.31 16.39
N ILE A 21 -8.60 -0.38 16.79
CA ILE A 21 -8.64 -1.85 16.87
C ILE A 21 -8.47 -2.49 15.50
N TYR A 22 -9.30 -2.11 14.51
CA TYR A 22 -9.16 -2.70 13.17
C TYR A 22 -7.82 -2.31 12.52
N SER A 23 -7.32 -1.10 12.80
CA SER A 23 -6.07 -0.61 12.22
C SER A 23 -4.89 -1.39 12.81
N ALA A 24 -4.86 -1.57 14.12
CA ALA A 24 -3.84 -2.35 14.82
C ALA A 24 -3.81 -3.80 14.35
N ALA A 25 -4.98 -4.44 14.20
CA ALA A 25 -5.07 -5.80 13.68
C ALA A 25 -4.48 -5.92 12.26
N GLY A 26 -4.79 -4.96 11.39
CA GLY A 26 -4.19 -4.87 10.05
C GLY A 26 -2.66 -4.72 10.11
N TYR A 27 -2.14 -3.79 10.90
CA TYR A 27 -0.69 -3.57 11.00
C TYR A 27 0.06 -4.78 11.58
N LEU A 28 -0.51 -5.44 12.59
CA LEU A 28 0.03 -6.69 13.12
C LEU A 28 0.07 -7.78 12.05
N ALA A 29 -1.02 -7.93 11.27
CA ALA A 29 -1.03 -8.86 10.16
C ALA A 29 0.07 -8.54 9.14
N SER A 30 0.18 -7.28 8.71
CA SER A 30 1.23 -6.91 7.75
C SER A 30 2.63 -7.18 8.29
N PHE A 31 2.89 -6.97 9.59
CA PHE A 31 4.19 -7.27 10.21
C PHE A 31 4.50 -8.76 10.17
N VAL A 32 3.54 -9.61 10.57
CA VAL A 32 3.67 -11.08 10.55
C VAL A 32 3.88 -11.60 9.12
N PHE A 33 3.17 -11.02 8.16
CA PHE A 33 3.20 -11.47 6.78
C PHE A 33 4.33 -10.87 5.93
N GLU A 34 5.12 -9.93 6.46
CA GLU A 34 6.22 -9.29 5.71
C GLU A 34 7.36 -10.28 5.40
N ILE A 35 7.76 -11.10 6.38
CA ILE A 35 8.76 -12.17 6.15
C ILE A 35 8.16 -13.27 5.26
N SER A 36 6.87 -13.57 5.49
CA SER A 36 6.15 -14.59 4.74
C SER A 36 6.04 -14.24 3.26
N SER A 37 5.79 -12.96 2.93
CA SER A 37 5.65 -12.54 1.55
C SER A 37 6.95 -12.68 0.76
N GLY A 38 8.10 -12.36 1.38
CA GLY A 38 9.42 -12.60 0.81
C GLY A 38 9.64 -14.08 0.50
N TYR A 39 9.34 -14.95 1.47
CA TYR A 39 9.42 -16.41 1.26
C TYR A 39 8.57 -16.89 0.07
N PHE A 40 7.31 -16.44 -0.01
CA PHE A 40 6.42 -16.79 -1.12
C PHE A 40 6.97 -16.26 -2.46
N ALA A 41 7.50 -15.05 -2.48
CA ALA A 41 8.17 -14.48 -3.65
C ALA A 41 9.31 -15.37 -4.11
N ASP A 42 10.21 -15.76 -3.21
CA ASP A 42 11.40 -16.55 -3.53
C ASP A 42 11.03 -17.94 -4.05
N ARG A 43 10.03 -18.58 -3.43
CA ARG A 43 9.63 -19.96 -3.78
C ARG A 43 8.72 -20.05 -5.00
N PHE A 44 7.71 -19.19 -5.11
CA PHE A 44 6.66 -19.30 -6.15
C PHE A 44 6.84 -18.31 -7.31
N GLY A 45 7.72 -17.31 -7.14
CA GLY A 45 8.02 -16.28 -8.13
C GLY A 45 7.19 -15.01 -7.96
N HIS A 46 7.78 -13.87 -8.33
CA HIS A 46 7.19 -12.54 -8.15
C HIS A 46 5.78 -12.40 -8.72
N LYS A 47 5.50 -12.90 -9.94
CA LYS A 47 4.18 -12.80 -10.56
C LYS A 47 3.08 -13.47 -9.73
N LYS A 48 3.28 -14.73 -9.31
CA LYS A 48 2.27 -15.48 -8.56
C LYS A 48 1.98 -14.82 -7.23
N THR A 49 3.02 -14.28 -6.59
CA THR A 49 2.87 -13.58 -5.32
C THR A 49 2.16 -12.23 -5.48
N LEU A 50 2.35 -11.51 -6.60
CA LEU A 50 1.54 -10.34 -6.95
C LEU A 50 0.07 -10.68 -7.22
N VAL A 51 -0.21 -11.80 -7.88
CA VAL A 51 -1.59 -12.27 -8.09
C VAL A 51 -2.27 -12.54 -6.73
N LEU A 52 -1.58 -13.22 -5.81
CA LEU A 52 -2.07 -13.43 -4.46
C LEU A 52 -2.30 -12.11 -3.72
N ALA A 53 -1.36 -11.16 -3.82
CA ALA A 53 -1.52 -9.83 -3.24
C ALA A 53 -2.80 -9.15 -3.75
N LYS A 54 -3.08 -9.20 -5.05
CA LYS A 54 -4.30 -8.63 -5.64
C LYS A 54 -5.56 -9.35 -5.22
N LEU A 55 -5.51 -10.67 -5.08
CA LEU A 55 -6.65 -11.44 -4.59
C LEU A 55 -6.99 -11.06 -3.13
N LEU A 56 -5.99 -10.93 -2.26
CA LEU A 56 -6.17 -10.46 -0.89
C LEU A 56 -6.73 -9.03 -0.84
N MET A 57 -6.31 -8.16 -1.76
CA MET A 57 -6.87 -6.81 -1.90
C MET A 57 -8.37 -6.85 -2.24
N ILE A 58 -8.76 -7.67 -3.21
CA ILE A 58 -10.18 -7.84 -3.59
C ILE A 58 -11.00 -8.34 -2.40
N PHE A 59 -10.52 -9.34 -1.66
CA PHE A 59 -11.23 -9.81 -0.46
C PHE A 59 -11.37 -8.71 0.58
N SER A 60 -10.33 -7.91 0.77
CA SER A 60 -10.37 -6.76 1.67
C SER A 60 -11.43 -5.74 1.27
N THR A 61 -11.38 -5.23 0.03
CA THR A 61 -12.34 -4.23 -0.44
C THR A 61 -13.76 -4.79 -0.54
N PHE A 62 -13.91 -6.07 -0.88
CA PHE A 62 -15.21 -6.75 -0.85
C PHE A 62 -15.80 -6.76 0.56
N LEU A 63 -15.02 -7.15 1.57
CA LEU A 63 -15.47 -7.13 2.97
C LEU A 63 -15.89 -5.72 3.41
N PHE A 64 -15.13 -4.69 3.03
CA PHE A 64 -15.51 -3.30 3.31
C PHE A 64 -16.78 -2.83 2.59
N VAL A 65 -17.18 -3.48 1.49
CA VAL A 65 -18.43 -3.14 0.79
C VAL A 65 -19.65 -3.77 1.46
N ILE A 66 -19.51 -4.97 2.01
CA ILE A 66 -20.64 -5.74 2.58
C ILE A 66 -20.75 -5.63 4.11
N THR A 67 -19.77 -4.99 4.75
CA THR A 67 -19.64 -4.94 6.21
C THR A 67 -20.75 -4.15 6.89
N ASP A 68 -21.13 -4.62 8.07
CA ASP A 68 -22.09 -3.98 8.97
C ASP A 68 -21.56 -3.88 10.41
N SER A 69 -20.36 -4.38 10.68
CA SER A 69 -19.86 -4.56 12.04
C SER A 69 -18.33 -4.62 12.13
N LEU A 70 -17.80 -4.36 13.34
CA LEU A 70 -16.37 -4.32 13.61
C LEU A 70 -15.59 -5.58 13.16
N PRO A 71 -16.07 -6.82 13.34
CA PRO A 71 -15.32 -8.02 12.93
C PRO A 71 -14.98 -8.05 11.43
N PHE A 72 -15.92 -7.61 10.58
CA PHE A 72 -15.68 -7.52 9.14
C PHE A 72 -14.66 -6.44 8.80
N PHE A 73 -14.63 -5.31 9.50
CA PHE A 73 -13.58 -4.29 9.35
C PHE A 73 -12.21 -4.81 9.77
N VAL A 74 -12.13 -5.53 10.89
CA VAL A 74 -10.90 -6.17 11.34
C VAL A 74 -10.39 -7.14 10.27
N LEU A 75 -11.26 -8.03 9.79
CA LEU A 75 -10.89 -9.01 8.76
C LEU A 75 -10.49 -8.33 7.44
N GLY A 76 -11.26 -7.34 7.00
CA GLY A 76 -10.96 -6.54 5.82
C GLY A 76 -9.60 -5.84 5.95
N MET A 77 -9.27 -5.29 7.11
CA MET A 77 -7.97 -4.64 7.34
C MET A 77 -6.81 -5.62 7.45
N VAL A 78 -7.03 -6.82 7.98
CA VAL A 78 -6.05 -7.91 7.93
C VAL A 78 -5.73 -8.24 6.47
N PHE A 79 -6.74 -8.48 5.64
CA PHE A 79 -6.54 -8.75 4.22
C PHE A 79 -5.88 -7.58 3.47
N LEU A 80 -6.28 -6.34 3.77
CA LEU A 80 -5.69 -5.12 3.18
C LEU A 80 -4.20 -5.07 3.45
N SER A 81 -3.85 -5.27 4.71
CA SER A 81 -2.49 -5.06 5.20
C SER A 81 -1.57 -6.20 4.79
N THR A 82 -2.08 -7.44 4.75
CA THR A 82 -1.39 -8.57 4.15
C THR A 82 -1.18 -8.37 2.65
N SER A 83 -2.18 -7.88 1.92
CA SER A 83 -2.01 -7.54 0.49
C SER A 83 -0.88 -6.53 0.28
N PHE A 84 -0.83 -5.47 1.09
CA PHE A 84 0.26 -4.50 1.03
C PHE A 84 1.62 -5.11 1.37
N ALA A 85 1.71 -5.97 2.38
CA ALA A 85 2.95 -6.69 2.71
C ALA A 85 3.46 -7.57 1.55
N PHE A 86 2.55 -8.15 0.79
CA PHE A 86 2.89 -8.94 -0.40
C PHE A 86 3.26 -8.05 -1.59
N ALA A 87 2.62 -6.91 -1.78
CA ALA A 87 2.88 -6.04 -2.94
C ALA A 87 4.13 -5.15 -2.77
N SER A 88 4.44 -4.69 -1.55
CA SER A 88 5.43 -3.63 -1.30
C SER A 88 6.86 -4.00 -1.69
N GLY A 89 7.32 -5.21 -1.32
CA GLY A 89 8.65 -5.70 -1.69
C GLY A 89 8.71 -6.29 -3.10
N ILE A 90 7.62 -6.91 -3.54
CA ILE A 90 7.59 -7.71 -4.77
C ILE A 90 7.39 -6.85 -6.00
N GLY A 91 6.60 -5.77 -5.92
CA GLY A 91 6.38 -4.88 -7.06
C GLY A 91 7.67 -4.28 -7.60
N PRO A 92 8.51 -3.62 -6.78
CA PRO A 92 9.81 -3.11 -7.19
C PRO A 92 10.76 -4.21 -7.69
N ALA A 93 10.80 -5.37 -7.02
CA ALA A 93 11.65 -6.49 -7.43
C ALA A 93 11.23 -7.06 -8.79
N PHE A 94 9.92 -7.22 -9.03
CA PHE A 94 9.37 -7.63 -10.33
C PHE A 94 9.73 -6.64 -11.44
N MET A 95 9.63 -5.33 -11.16
CA MET A 95 9.99 -4.28 -12.13
C MET A 95 11.49 -4.28 -12.42
N HIS A 96 12.32 -4.47 -11.38
CA HIS A 96 13.77 -4.57 -11.52
C HIS A 96 14.17 -5.74 -12.42
N ASP A 97 13.69 -6.96 -12.13
CA ASP A 97 13.95 -8.16 -12.95
C ASP A 97 13.50 -7.98 -14.40
N THR A 98 12.34 -7.34 -14.59
CA THR A 98 11.81 -7.02 -15.92
C THR A 98 12.75 -6.09 -16.69
N LEU A 99 13.24 -5.03 -16.05
CA LEU A 99 14.14 -4.08 -16.69
C LEU A 99 15.53 -4.66 -16.96
N ILE A 100 16.05 -5.54 -16.10
CA ILE A 100 17.28 -6.29 -16.38
C ILE A 100 17.13 -7.10 -17.67
N GLN A 101 16.03 -7.84 -17.83
CA GLN A 101 15.78 -8.63 -19.04
C GLN A 101 15.64 -7.79 -20.30
N MET A 102 15.09 -6.59 -20.16
CA MET A 102 15.00 -5.64 -21.25
C MET A 102 16.31 -4.88 -21.51
N LYS A 103 17.38 -5.14 -20.75
CA LYS A 103 18.65 -4.40 -20.77
C LYS A 103 18.48 -2.90 -20.49
N ARG A 104 17.56 -2.56 -19.59
CA ARG A 104 17.12 -1.19 -19.24
C ARG A 104 17.20 -0.90 -17.74
N GLU A 105 18.12 -1.53 -17.01
CA GLU A 105 18.29 -1.34 -15.56
C GLU A 105 18.46 0.14 -15.16
N LYS A 106 19.19 0.93 -15.97
CA LYS A 106 19.39 2.38 -15.78
C LYS A 106 18.09 3.20 -15.78
N ASP A 107 17.00 2.65 -16.32
CA ASP A 107 15.69 3.29 -16.34
C ASP A 107 14.86 3.02 -15.06
N PHE A 108 15.32 2.18 -14.13
CA PHE A 108 14.55 1.75 -12.96
C PHE A 108 13.95 2.92 -12.17
N THR A 109 14.79 3.86 -11.72
CA THR A 109 14.34 5.05 -10.97
C THR A 109 13.32 5.85 -11.77
N ARG A 110 13.53 6.00 -13.09
CA ARG A 110 12.63 6.75 -13.97
C ARG A 110 11.27 6.07 -14.10
N VAL A 111 11.24 4.76 -14.30
CA VAL A 111 9.99 3.99 -14.46
C VAL A 111 9.22 4.00 -13.15
N MET A 112 9.87 3.70 -12.02
CA MET A 112 9.23 3.70 -10.70
C MET A 112 8.69 5.09 -10.32
N SER A 113 9.46 6.16 -10.57
CA SER A 113 9.03 7.53 -10.28
C SER A 113 7.84 7.96 -11.14
N LYS A 114 7.85 7.62 -12.44
CA LYS A 114 6.70 7.86 -13.33
C LYS A 114 5.45 7.09 -12.90
N MET A 115 5.59 5.83 -12.51
CA MET A 115 4.48 5.07 -11.95
C MET A 115 3.89 5.75 -10.72
N GLY A 116 4.74 6.18 -9.77
CA GLY A 116 4.33 6.94 -8.59
C GLY A 116 3.63 8.25 -8.95
N ALA A 117 4.10 8.95 -9.99
CA ALA A 117 3.46 10.17 -10.49
C ALA A 117 2.06 9.88 -11.03
N TYR A 118 1.89 8.88 -11.90
CA TYR A 118 0.57 8.52 -12.42
C TYR A 118 -0.41 8.06 -11.33
N VAL A 119 0.06 7.27 -10.35
CA VAL A 119 -0.74 6.90 -9.17
C VAL A 119 -1.19 8.15 -8.41
N SER A 120 -0.30 9.13 -8.25
CA SER A 120 -0.62 10.39 -7.57
C SER A 120 -1.64 11.21 -8.35
N LEU A 121 -1.50 11.30 -9.67
CA LEU A 121 -2.46 11.98 -10.55
C LEU A 121 -3.86 11.37 -10.47
N ILE A 122 -3.97 10.05 -10.55
CA ILE A 122 -5.25 9.33 -10.41
C ILE A 122 -5.82 9.54 -8.99
N SER A 123 -4.96 9.54 -7.97
CA SER A 123 -5.39 9.80 -6.58
C SER A 123 -6.00 11.19 -6.40
N ILE A 124 -5.48 12.22 -7.08
CA ILE A 124 -6.06 13.58 -7.03
C ILE A 124 -7.51 13.54 -7.51
N PHE A 125 -7.75 12.93 -8.68
CA PHE A 125 -9.08 12.83 -9.26
C PHE A 125 -10.05 12.09 -8.32
N LEU A 126 -9.63 10.96 -7.75
CA LEU A 126 -10.46 10.18 -6.83
C LEU A 126 -10.76 10.92 -5.52
N ILE A 127 -9.79 11.64 -4.96
CA ILE A 127 -9.96 12.40 -3.71
C ILE A 127 -10.91 13.59 -3.93
N ILE A 128 -10.74 14.33 -5.03
CA ILE A 128 -11.60 15.49 -5.34
C ILE A 128 -13.03 15.03 -5.65
N SER A 129 -13.20 13.87 -6.29
CA SER A 129 -14.51 13.32 -6.61
C SER A 129 -15.20 12.65 -5.41
N LEU A 130 -14.49 12.45 -4.29
CA LEU A 130 -14.99 11.73 -3.12
C LEU A 130 -16.26 12.37 -2.53
N PRO A 131 -16.35 13.69 -2.29
CA PRO A 131 -17.56 14.31 -1.75
C PRO A 131 -18.78 14.07 -2.64
N PHE A 132 -18.60 14.11 -3.96
CA PHE A 132 -19.67 13.85 -4.93
C PHE A 132 -20.17 12.41 -4.87
N PHE A 133 -19.27 11.43 -4.71
CA PHE A 133 -19.71 10.04 -4.57
C PHE A 133 -20.46 9.79 -3.26
N THR A 134 -20.04 10.45 -2.17
CA THR A 134 -20.67 10.28 -0.86
C THR A 134 -22.05 10.91 -0.72
N THR A 135 -22.41 11.88 -1.56
CA THR A 135 -23.80 12.41 -1.59
C THR A 135 -24.78 11.43 -2.23
N ILE A 136 -24.31 10.50 -3.06
CA ILE A 136 -25.13 9.45 -3.68
C ILE A 136 -25.26 8.26 -2.73
N ASP A 137 -24.13 7.69 -2.32
CA ASP A 137 -24.05 6.54 -1.39
C ASP A 137 -22.66 6.54 -0.75
N ILE A 138 -22.59 6.49 0.58
CA ILE A 138 -21.32 6.47 1.32
C ILE A 138 -20.45 5.25 0.98
N ILE A 139 -21.05 4.15 0.51
CA ILE A 139 -20.37 2.91 0.12
C ILE A 139 -19.86 2.98 -1.33
N LEU A 140 -20.35 3.91 -2.16
CA LEU A 140 -20.01 4.01 -3.58
C LEU A 140 -18.49 4.10 -3.86
N PRO A 141 -17.68 4.88 -3.13
CA PRO A 141 -16.23 4.90 -3.32
C PRO A 141 -15.55 3.54 -3.07
N LEU A 142 -16.09 2.73 -2.17
CA LEU A 142 -15.58 1.39 -1.88
C LEU A 142 -15.93 0.41 -3.02
N LYS A 143 -17.15 0.52 -3.58
CA LYS A 143 -17.55 -0.24 -4.77
C LYS A 143 -16.67 0.09 -5.99
N ILE A 144 -16.37 1.37 -6.19
CA ILE A 144 -15.45 1.82 -7.25
C ILE A 144 -14.04 1.26 -7.02
N SER A 145 -13.55 1.28 -5.78
CA SER A 145 -12.24 0.72 -5.43
C SER A 145 -12.18 -0.79 -5.71
N LEU A 146 -13.23 -1.53 -5.33
CA LEU A 146 -13.36 -2.95 -5.64
C LEU A 146 -13.30 -3.22 -7.15
N ALA A 147 -13.97 -2.40 -7.97
CA ALA A 147 -13.89 -2.52 -9.43
C ALA A 147 -12.46 -2.32 -9.95
N PHE A 148 -11.73 -1.31 -9.45
CA PHE A 148 -10.32 -1.11 -9.81
C PHE A 148 -9.41 -2.24 -9.33
N ASP A 149 -9.68 -2.82 -8.16
CA ASP A 149 -8.91 -3.96 -7.65
C ASP A 149 -9.11 -5.21 -8.51
N VAL A 150 -10.34 -5.46 -8.95
CA VAL A 150 -10.68 -6.54 -9.90
C VAL A 150 -9.98 -6.32 -11.24
N LEU A 151 -10.04 -5.12 -11.81
CA LEU A 151 -9.30 -4.78 -13.04
C LEU A 151 -7.79 -4.96 -12.86
N GLY A 152 -7.25 -4.52 -11.72
CA GLY A 152 -5.84 -4.67 -11.38
C GLY A 152 -5.42 -6.14 -11.24
N PHE A 153 -6.27 -7.01 -10.71
CA PHE A 153 -6.04 -8.45 -10.64
C PHE A 153 -5.91 -9.07 -12.04
N PHE A 154 -6.84 -8.75 -12.94
CA PHE A 154 -6.75 -9.21 -14.34
C PHE A 154 -5.50 -8.66 -15.03
N ALA A 155 -5.16 -7.39 -14.82
CA ALA A 155 -3.93 -6.81 -15.37
C ALA A 155 -2.67 -7.56 -14.90
N VAL A 156 -2.58 -7.95 -13.63
CA VAL A 156 -1.44 -8.71 -13.10
C VAL A 156 -1.38 -10.13 -13.67
N ILE A 157 -2.52 -10.78 -13.92
CA ILE A 157 -2.56 -12.09 -14.59
C ILE A 157 -1.98 -12.00 -16.01
N LEU A 158 -2.21 -10.89 -16.71
CA LEU A 158 -1.70 -10.65 -18.06
C LEU A 158 -0.20 -10.31 -18.11
N LEU A 159 0.43 -9.96 -16.98
CA LEU A 159 1.86 -9.66 -16.95
C LEU A 159 2.71 -10.87 -17.33
N VAL A 160 3.79 -10.63 -18.08
CA VAL A 160 4.79 -11.65 -18.39
C VAL A 160 5.74 -11.77 -17.19
N SER A 161 5.93 -12.98 -16.67
CA SER A 161 6.89 -13.19 -15.58
C SER A 161 8.31 -13.05 -16.12
N PRO A 162 9.16 -12.19 -15.55
CA PRO A 162 10.57 -12.19 -15.91
C PRO A 162 11.19 -13.53 -15.49
N LYS A 163 12.08 -14.10 -16.32
CA LYS A 163 12.95 -15.20 -15.89
C LYS A 163 13.83 -14.73 -14.73
N ARG A 164 13.96 -15.51 -13.67
CA ARG A 164 14.90 -15.19 -12.60
C ARG A 164 16.26 -15.80 -12.88
N GLU A 165 17.31 -15.03 -12.70
CA GLU A 165 18.66 -15.55 -12.55
C GLU A 165 18.90 -15.77 -11.05
N GLY A 166 18.85 -17.03 -10.60
CA GLY A 166 19.05 -17.39 -9.19
C GLY A 166 18.48 -18.75 -8.82
N GLU A 167 19.10 -19.42 -7.84
CA GLU A 167 18.57 -20.67 -7.29
C GLU A 167 17.27 -20.41 -6.52
N VAL A 168 16.25 -21.26 -6.75
CA VAL A 168 15.05 -21.25 -5.90
C VAL A 168 15.47 -21.64 -4.49
N SER A 169 15.19 -20.77 -3.52
CA SER A 169 15.47 -21.07 -2.11
C SER A 169 14.82 -22.40 -1.72
N LYS A 170 15.66 -23.39 -1.39
CA LYS A 170 15.24 -24.71 -0.88
C LYS A 170 14.93 -24.69 0.61
N ASP A 171 15.22 -23.57 1.28
CA ASP A 171 15.05 -23.47 2.72
C ASP A 171 13.57 -23.43 3.11
N SER A 172 13.30 -23.95 4.31
CA SER A 172 11.96 -23.88 4.89
C SER A 172 11.67 -22.46 5.39
N MET A 173 10.42 -22.05 5.33
CA MET A 173 9.96 -20.75 5.84
C MET A 173 10.41 -20.48 7.28
N ILE A 174 10.41 -21.53 8.12
CA ILE A 174 10.83 -21.47 9.53
C ILE A 174 12.33 -21.14 9.63
N LYS A 175 13.16 -21.70 8.74
CA LYS A 175 14.60 -21.40 8.70
C LYS A 175 14.85 -19.95 8.26
N THR A 176 14.15 -19.48 7.23
CA THR A 176 14.24 -18.06 6.80
C THR A 176 13.83 -17.10 7.91
N ILE A 177 12.75 -17.39 8.66
CA ILE A 177 12.35 -16.61 9.83
C ILE A 177 13.46 -16.61 10.89
N LYS A 178 14.02 -17.78 11.20
CA LYS A 178 15.10 -17.92 12.19
C LYS A 178 16.37 -17.15 11.80
N ASP A 179 16.73 -17.18 10.52
CA ASP A 179 17.93 -16.50 10.00
C ASP A 179 17.73 -14.97 9.93
N SER A 180 16.50 -14.52 9.60
CA SER A 180 16.12 -13.10 9.66
C SER A 180 16.07 -12.54 11.09
N SER A 181 16.04 -13.41 12.11
CA SER A 181 16.07 -13.04 13.53
C SER A 181 17.48 -12.77 14.07
N ASN A 182 18.49 -12.65 13.20
CA ASN A 182 19.87 -12.35 13.60
C ASN A 182 19.96 -10.97 14.30
N PRO A 183 20.53 -10.89 15.52
CA PRO A 183 20.43 -9.72 16.40
C PRO A 183 20.98 -8.41 15.82
N ARG A 184 21.92 -8.45 14.85
CA ARG A 184 22.51 -7.22 14.28
C ARG A 184 21.56 -6.44 13.37
N PHE A 185 20.69 -7.12 12.63
CA PHE A 185 19.78 -6.50 11.66
C PHE A 185 18.32 -6.47 12.15
N TYR A 186 17.96 -7.41 13.02
CA TYR A 186 16.62 -7.54 13.57
C TYR A 186 16.15 -6.27 14.29
N TRP A 187 16.97 -5.70 15.19
CA TRP A 187 16.58 -4.52 15.96
C TRP A 187 16.37 -3.27 15.10
N VAL A 188 17.21 -3.06 14.08
CA VAL A 188 17.06 -1.92 13.15
C VAL A 188 15.80 -2.08 12.31
N SER A 189 15.55 -3.28 11.80
CA SER A 189 14.35 -3.58 11.00
C SER A 189 13.07 -3.46 11.82
N LEU A 190 13.09 -3.98 13.05
CA LEU A 190 11.98 -3.88 13.99
C LEU A 190 11.69 -2.41 14.33
N PHE A 191 12.73 -1.63 14.64
CA PHE A 191 12.60 -0.22 14.97
C PHE A 191 12.05 0.60 13.80
N MET A 192 12.62 0.43 12.60
CA MET A 192 12.15 1.10 11.37
C MET A 192 10.72 0.69 11.01
N GLY A 193 10.39 -0.59 11.18
CA GLY A 193 9.04 -1.12 11.00
C GLY A 193 8.07 -0.45 11.96
N LEU A 194 8.36 -0.45 13.27
CA LEU A 194 7.51 0.18 14.29
C LEU A 194 7.31 1.67 14.04
N ILE A 195 8.38 2.44 13.73
CA ILE A 195 8.25 3.86 13.41
C ILE A 195 7.36 4.06 12.19
N SER A 196 7.61 3.31 11.11
CA SER A 196 6.82 3.43 9.89
C SER A 196 5.34 3.14 10.18
N ARG A 197 5.05 2.08 10.95
CA ARG A 197 3.67 1.73 11.32
C ARG A 197 3.02 2.75 12.23
N PHE A 198 3.76 3.34 13.17
CA PHE A 198 3.26 4.41 14.03
C PHE A 198 2.83 5.63 13.20
N VAL A 199 3.68 6.06 12.26
CA VAL A 199 3.36 7.16 11.33
C VAL A 199 2.10 6.84 10.52
N PHE A 200 1.99 5.64 9.95
CA PHE A 200 0.81 5.23 9.18
C PHE A 200 -0.45 5.07 10.04
N ALA A 201 -0.35 4.70 11.32
CA ALA A 201 -1.50 4.52 12.21
C ALA A 201 -2.28 5.82 12.40
N THR A 202 -1.59 6.96 12.46
CA THR A 202 -2.23 8.28 12.55
C THR A 202 -3.00 8.66 11.29
N ALA A 203 -2.68 8.06 10.14
CA ALA A 203 -3.31 8.40 8.87
C ALA A 203 -4.80 8.01 8.84
N ASN A 204 -5.22 6.94 9.52
CA ASN A 204 -6.63 6.53 9.57
C ASN A 204 -7.48 7.49 10.41
N TYR A 205 -6.88 8.24 11.32
CA TYR A 205 -7.55 9.21 12.17
C TYR A 205 -7.58 10.61 11.57
N LYS A 206 -6.70 10.91 10.60
CA LYS A 206 -6.52 12.24 10.04
C LYS A 206 -7.83 12.87 9.57
N GLU A 207 -8.65 12.13 8.83
CA GLU A 207 -9.90 12.66 8.26
C GLU A 207 -10.98 12.85 9.31
N VAL A 208 -11.12 11.87 10.22
CA VAL A 208 -12.05 11.95 11.36
C VAL A 208 -11.70 13.14 12.27
N TYR A 209 -10.41 13.34 12.53
CA TYR A 209 -9.93 14.46 13.33
C TYR A 209 -10.19 15.80 12.67
N LEU A 210 -9.91 15.95 11.38
CA LEU A 210 -10.17 17.19 10.65
C LEU A 210 -11.67 17.53 10.60
N GLN A 211 -12.55 16.53 10.46
CA GLN A 211 -13.99 16.73 10.55
C GLN A 211 -14.45 17.13 11.97
N SER A 212 -13.82 16.60 13.02
CA SER A 212 -14.12 17.00 14.40
C SER A 212 -13.74 18.45 14.73
N LEU A 213 -12.92 19.08 13.89
CA LEU A 213 -12.56 20.50 13.96
C LEU A 213 -13.44 21.37 13.05
N ASP A 214 -14.57 20.84 12.57
CA ASP A 214 -15.51 21.49 11.65
C ASP A 214 -14.90 21.90 10.30
N TYR A 215 -13.76 21.32 9.90
CA TYR A 215 -13.25 21.53 8.54
C TYR A 215 -14.14 20.82 7.52
N SER A 216 -14.52 21.56 6.47
CA SER A 216 -15.32 21.00 5.40
C SER A 216 -14.59 19.86 4.67
N VAL A 217 -15.34 18.83 4.27
CA VAL A 217 -14.81 17.68 3.51
C VAL A 217 -14.13 18.16 2.22
N ILE A 218 -14.62 19.25 1.63
CA ILE A 218 -14.05 19.89 0.43
C ILE A 218 -12.63 20.41 0.72
N LEU A 219 -12.44 21.11 1.85
CA LEU A 219 -11.12 21.64 2.22
C LEU A 219 -10.12 20.51 2.50
N VAL A 220 -10.55 19.46 3.21
CA VAL A 220 -9.73 18.27 3.47
C VAL A 220 -9.32 17.61 2.16
N GLY A 221 -10.28 17.40 1.25
CA GLY A 221 -10.03 16.84 -0.08
C GLY A 221 -9.07 17.70 -0.91
N PHE A 222 -9.19 19.03 -0.85
CA PHE A 222 -8.31 19.95 -1.56
C PHE A 222 -6.86 19.88 -1.04
N ILE A 223 -6.66 19.91 0.28
CA ILE A 223 -5.33 19.79 0.90
C ILE A 223 -4.68 18.45 0.53
N MET A 224 -5.46 17.36 0.55
CA MET A 224 -4.98 16.05 0.15
C MET A 224 -4.65 16.00 -1.36
N GLY A 225 -5.48 16.59 -2.21
CA GLY A 225 -5.21 16.75 -3.63
C GLY A 225 -3.91 17.51 -3.89
N LEU A 226 -3.69 18.63 -3.21
CA LEU A 226 -2.45 19.43 -3.33
C LEU A 226 -1.22 18.62 -2.92
N SER A 227 -1.32 17.84 -1.84
CA SER A 227 -0.22 16.95 -1.43
C SER A 227 0.12 15.90 -2.50
N ARG A 228 -0.91 15.32 -3.15
CA ARG A 228 -0.73 14.36 -4.25
C ARG A 228 -0.19 15.04 -5.51
N PHE A 229 -0.56 16.29 -5.76
CA PHE A 229 0.01 17.07 -6.86
C PHE A 229 1.51 17.33 -6.66
N ALA A 230 1.94 17.64 -5.45
CA ALA A 230 3.36 17.74 -5.13
C ALA A 230 4.10 16.41 -5.40
N TRP A 231 3.53 15.27 -4.98
CA TRP A 231 4.07 13.95 -5.30
C TRP A 231 4.13 13.66 -6.80
N PHE A 232 3.14 14.11 -7.57
CA PHE A 232 3.15 13.99 -9.03
C PHE A 232 4.31 14.77 -9.65
N LEU A 233 4.54 16.02 -9.25
CA LEU A 233 5.66 16.83 -9.74
C LEU A 233 7.02 16.18 -9.40
N ILE A 234 7.19 15.76 -8.13
CA ILE A 234 8.42 15.09 -7.69
C ILE A 234 8.68 13.81 -8.50
N GLY A 235 7.64 12.99 -8.70
CA GLY A 235 7.77 11.74 -9.45
C GLY A 235 8.02 11.96 -10.95
N ASN A 236 7.41 12.98 -11.55
CA ASN A 236 7.59 13.30 -12.97
C ASN A 236 8.99 13.87 -13.26
N ASP A 237 9.51 14.70 -12.36
CA ASP A 237 10.78 15.42 -12.49
C ASP A 237 11.93 14.76 -11.71
N ALA A 238 11.75 13.52 -11.22
CA ALA A 238 12.70 12.81 -10.38
C ALA A 238 14.14 12.80 -10.93
N ARG A 239 14.31 12.76 -12.26
CA ARG A 239 15.63 12.80 -12.92
C ARG A 239 16.34 14.16 -12.78
N ILE A 240 15.59 15.26 -12.76
CA ILE A 240 16.15 16.61 -12.55
C ILE A 240 16.57 16.76 -11.10
N ILE A 241 15.76 16.25 -10.17
CA ILE A 241 16.04 16.26 -8.74
C ILE A 241 17.28 15.42 -8.43
N GLU A 242 17.36 14.19 -8.94
CA GLU A 242 18.51 13.29 -8.74
C GLU A 242 19.82 13.87 -9.29
N LYS A 243 19.76 14.60 -10.42
CA LYS A 243 20.93 15.30 -10.99
C LYS A 243 21.36 16.53 -10.19
N ARG A 244 20.42 17.23 -9.54
CA ARG A 244 20.69 18.46 -8.76
C ARG A 244 21.04 18.15 -7.30
N ILE A 245 20.50 17.08 -6.75
CA ILE A 245 20.66 16.64 -5.37
C ILE A 245 21.12 15.18 -5.43
N SER A 246 22.43 14.96 -5.56
CA SER A 246 22.93 13.60 -5.49
C SER A 246 22.74 13.06 -4.07
N VAL A 247 22.28 11.82 -3.91
CA VAL A 247 22.21 11.18 -2.59
C VAL A 247 23.58 11.20 -1.88
N LYS A 248 24.68 11.18 -2.66
CA LYS A 248 26.06 11.37 -2.17
C LYS A 248 26.33 12.73 -1.53
N SER A 249 25.62 13.80 -1.88
CA SER A 249 25.78 15.11 -1.22
C SER A 249 24.97 15.23 0.07
N LEU A 250 23.91 14.43 0.22
CA LEU A 250 23.10 14.36 1.45
C LEU A 250 23.69 13.39 2.50
N LEU A 251 24.34 12.31 2.05
CA LEU A 251 24.98 11.32 2.92
C LEU A 251 26.47 11.60 3.19
N ARG A 252 26.94 12.82 2.95
CA ARG A 252 28.22 13.29 3.53
C ARG A 252 27.99 13.53 5.03
N LEU A 253 27.99 12.44 5.79
CA LEU A 253 28.37 12.40 7.19
C LEU A 253 29.85 12.04 7.26
#